data_AF-A0A955TCX0-F1
#
_entry.id   AF-A0A955TCX0-F1
#
_cell.length_a   1.000
_cell.length_b   1.000
_cell.length_c   1.000
_cell.angle_alpha   90.00
_cell.angle_beta   90.00
_cell.angle_gamma   90.00
#
_symmetry.space_group_name_H-M   'P 1'
#
loop_
_entity.id
_entity.type
_entity.pdbx_description
1 polymer ?
#
loop_
_entity_poly.entity_id
_entity_poly.type
_entity_poly.pdbx_seq_one_letter_code
_entity_poly.pdbx_strand_id
1 'polypeptide(L)'
;MWFYKDLPFDFETGFSIEFTLQVHKVEKPHNFLDSGIMFYGSVDTSDGTFAEGPRSHMIYFDEDAIGWGDEKGMFKMDTTDTFHTYTLTVEGGRFAKVYVDGKPALKRNDWVGIPRIGFGDMTNDNGVNGKFSIGDIIVTSDPQRFPSRPAP
;
A
#
# COMPACT_ATOMS: atom_id res chain seq x y z
N MET A 1 4.88 -14.53 -0.86
CA MET A 1 5.91 -14.24 -1.88
C MET A 1 6.04 -12.73 -1.96
N TRP A 2 7.27 -12.21 -1.95
CA TRP A 2 7.53 -10.77 -1.82
C TRP A 2 8.25 -10.24 -3.04
N PHE A 3 7.89 -9.02 -3.43
CA PHE A 3 8.63 -8.23 -4.41
C PHE A 3 9.05 -6.92 -3.76
N TYR A 4 10.34 -6.60 -3.83
CA TYR A 4 10.86 -5.32 -3.36
C TYR A 4 11.87 -4.77 -4.37
N LYS A 5 12.04 -3.45 -4.35
CA LYS A 5 13.07 -2.74 -5.13
C LYS A 5 13.68 -1.66 -4.25
N ASP A 6 14.99 -1.66 -4.14
CA ASP A 6 15.69 -0.50 -3.58
C ASP A 6 15.57 0.65 -4.58
N LEU A 7 15.05 1.78 -4.13
CA LEU A 7 14.71 2.89 -5.00
C LEU A 7 15.55 4.11 -4.60
N PRO A 8 16.27 4.75 -5.54
CA PRO A 8 17.04 5.96 -5.27
C PRO A 8 16.09 7.17 -5.17
N PHE A 9 15.15 7.14 -4.23
CA PHE A 9 14.24 8.26 -4.01
C PHE A 9 14.81 9.28 -3.06
N ASP A 10 14.52 10.53 -3.41
CA ASP A 10 14.51 11.62 -2.47
C ASP A 10 13.21 11.53 -1.64
N PHE A 11 13.29 10.80 -0.53
CA PHE A 11 12.20 10.69 0.43
C PHE A 11 11.90 12.01 1.14
N GLU A 12 12.79 13.01 1.06
CA GLU A 12 12.57 14.31 1.69
C GLU A 12 11.61 15.17 0.85
N THR A 13 11.76 15.17 -0.47
CA THR A 13 10.86 15.94 -1.35
C THR A 13 9.55 15.22 -1.64
N GLY A 14 9.58 13.89 -1.78
CA GLY A 14 8.39 13.07 -1.93
C GLY A 14 8.44 12.09 -3.09
N PHE A 15 7.39 11.29 -3.23
CA PHE A 15 7.27 10.27 -4.29
C PHE A 15 5.80 9.96 -4.58
N SER A 16 5.55 9.28 -5.71
CA SER A 16 4.24 8.69 -6.02
C SER A 16 4.39 7.26 -6.51
N ILE A 17 3.43 6.43 -6.10
CA ILE A 17 3.33 5.03 -6.47
C ILE A 17 1.93 4.78 -6.96
N GLU A 18 1.82 4.29 -8.17
CA GLU A 18 0.57 3.91 -8.79
C GLU A 18 0.60 2.42 -9.08
N PHE A 19 -0.47 1.73 -8.75
CA PHE A 19 -0.63 0.32 -9.09
C PHE A 19 -2.08 -0.04 -9.31
N THR A 20 -2.33 -1.03 -10.17
CA THR A 20 -3.67 -1.58 -10.37
C THR A 20 -3.82 -2.88 -9.58
N LEU A 21 -4.90 -3.02 -8.83
CA LEU A 21 -5.14 -4.19 -8.00
C LEU A 21 -6.60 -4.59 -7.97
N GLN A 22 -6.86 -5.90 -7.93
CA GLN A 22 -8.15 -6.49 -7.62
C GLN A 22 -7.97 -7.46 -6.46
N VAL A 23 -8.77 -7.31 -5.40
CA VAL A 23 -8.81 -8.25 -4.28
C VAL A 23 -9.66 -9.45 -4.68
N HIS A 24 -9.23 -10.65 -4.30
CA HIS A 24 -10.04 -11.85 -4.43
C HIS A 24 -10.66 -12.19 -3.08
N LYS A 25 -11.76 -12.93 -3.11
CA LYS A 25 -12.39 -13.40 -1.86
C LYS A 25 -11.44 -14.23 -1.02
N VAL A 26 -11.45 -13.97 0.27
CA VAL A 26 -10.61 -14.60 1.30
C VAL A 26 -11.48 -15.22 2.40
N GLU A 27 -10.90 -16.14 3.17
CA GLU A 27 -11.64 -16.79 4.27
C GLU A 27 -11.87 -15.83 5.43
N LYS A 28 -10.90 -14.94 5.70
CA LYS A 28 -10.94 -13.93 6.74
C LYS A 28 -10.33 -12.63 6.24
N PRO A 29 -10.90 -11.47 6.61
CA PRO A 29 -10.33 -10.16 6.31
C PRO A 29 -9.04 -9.92 7.11
N HIS A 30 -8.39 -8.78 6.88
CA HIS A 30 -7.27 -8.34 7.71
C HIS A 30 -7.64 -8.30 9.20
N ASN A 31 -6.62 -8.37 10.04
CA ASN A 31 -6.70 -7.98 11.43
C ASN A 31 -5.57 -6.97 11.71
N PHE A 32 -5.53 -6.43 12.92
CA PHE A 32 -4.51 -5.45 13.31
C PHE A 32 -3.05 -5.92 13.08
N LEU A 33 -2.78 -7.23 13.21
CA LEU A 33 -1.49 -7.87 13.03
C LEU A 33 -1.28 -8.45 11.62
N ASP A 34 -2.31 -8.59 10.80
CA ASP A 34 -2.26 -9.37 9.57
C ASP A 34 -3.02 -8.66 8.44
N SER A 35 -2.33 -8.22 7.38
CA SER A 35 -2.96 -7.49 6.27
C SER A 35 -2.45 -7.91 4.89
N GLY A 36 -3.36 -7.96 3.91
CA GLY A 36 -3.13 -8.60 2.60
C GLY A 36 -2.23 -7.86 1.61
N ILE A 37 -2.11 -6.52 1.67
CA ILE A 37 -1.11 -5.74 0.94
C ILE A 37 -0.51 -4.75 1.93
N MET A 38 0.78 -4.47 1.80
CA MET A 38 1.49 -3.60 2.73
C MET A 38 2.35 -2.63 1.94
N PHE A 39 2.12 -1.32 2.11
CA PHE A 39 3.10 -0.31 1.74
C PHE A 39 4.11 -0.17 2.87
N TYR A 40 5.34 -0.64 2.68
CA TYR A 40 6.32 -0.64 3.75
C TYR A 40 7.73 -0.65 3.20
N GLY A 41 8.61 0.07 3.89
CA GLY A 41 10.04 -0.01 3.72
C GLY A 41 10.73 -0.59 4.95
N SER A 42 11.66 -1.50 4.72
CA SER A 42 12.47 -2.02 5.82
C SER A 42 13.57 -1.02 6.18
N VAL A 43 13.84 -0.86 7.48
CA VAL A 43 14.96 -0.09 8.02
C VAL A 43 16.23 -0.91 8.20
N ASP A 44 16.18 -2.25 8.29
CA ASP A 44 17.41 -3.00 8.47
C ASP A 44 17.36 -4.50 8.12
N THR A 45 18.44 -4.96 7.50
CA THR A 45 18.89 -6.33 7.19
C THR A 45 18.02 -7.26 6.32
N SER A 46 18.73 -8.11 5.57
CA SER A 46 18.34 -9.01 4.48
C SER A 46 17.38 -10.15 4.83
N ASP A 47 16.81 -10.16 6.04
CA ASP A 47 16.37 -11.40 6.66
C ASP A 47 14.85 -11.50 6.81
N GLY A 48 14.10 -10.60 6.15
CA GLY A 48 12.65 -10.74 6.00
C GLY A 48 11.84 -10.68 7.31
N THR A 49 12.46 -10.29 8.42
CA THR A 49 11.76 -9.98 9.67
C THR A 49 11.19 -8.57 9.59
N PHE A 50 10.08 -8.43 8.88
CA PHE A 50 9.30 -7.20 8.71
C PHE A 50 8.49 -6.81 9.97
N ALA A 51 8.85 -7.32 11.14
CA ALA A 51 8.02 -7.34 12.33
C ALA A 51 7.97 -6.01 13.11
N GLU A 52 8.82 -5.02 12.78
CA GLU A 52 9.05 -3.88 13.67
C GLU A 52 8.74 -2.49 13.11
N GLY A 53 8.44 -2.33 11.82
CA GLY A 53 8.04 -1.01 11.31
C GLY A 53 6.57 -0.74 11.63
N PRO A 54 6.20 0.54 11.84
CA PRO A 54 4.91 0.85 12.43
C PRO A 54 3.77 0.59 11.43
N ARG A 55 2.69 -0.01 11.93
CA ARG A 55 1.43 -0.28 11.19
C ARG A 55 0.86 0.96 10.49
N SER A 56 1.23 2.14 10.98
CA SER A 56 0.91 3.43 10.38
C SER A 56 1.54 3.67 9.00
N HIS A 57 2.41 2.78 8.52
CA HIS A 57 2.95 2.89 7.15
C HIS A 57 2.20 2.03 6.15
N MET A 58 1.45 1.03 6.64
CA MET A 58 0.81 -0.01 5.85
C MET A 58 -0.58 0.43 5.39
N ILE A 59 -1.02 -0.09 4.24
CA ILE A 59 -2.39 0.09 3.73
C ILE A 59 -2.98 -1.30 3.53
N TYR A 60 -3.98 -1.68 4.31
CA TYR A 60 -4.72 -2.93 4.09
C TYR A 60 -5.72 -2.79 2.95
N PHE A 61 -6.07 -3.94 2.36
CA PHE A 61 -7.07 -4.08 1.31
C PHE A 61 -7.92 -5.29 1.65
N ASP A 62 -9.17 -5.03 2.03
CA ASP A 62 -10.22 -6.02 2.29
C ASP A 62 -11.25 -5.98 1.17
N GLU A 63 -12.13 -6.99 1.14
CA GLU A 63 -13.21 -7.09 0.14
C GLU A 63 -14.11 -5.84 0.09
N ASP A 64 -14.32 -5.15 1.23
CA ASP A 64 -15.26 -4.03 1.36
C ASP A 64 -14.61 -2.69 1.76
N ALA A 65 -13.28 -2.64 1.88
CA ALA A 65 -12.56 -1.43 2.23
C ALA A 65 -11.06 -1.46 1.90
N ILE A 66 -10.47 -0.26 1.83
CA ILE A 66 -9.04 -0.06 2.04
C ILE A 66 -8.82 0.81 3.27
N GLY A 67 -7.68 0.70 3.94
CA GLY A 67 -7.40 1.54 5.10
C GLY A 67 -5.98 1.46 5.58
N TRP A 68 -5.65 2.27 6.56
CA TRP A 68 -4.33 2.22 7.19
C TRP A 68 -4.22 1.00 8.10
N GLY A 69 -3.06 0.34 8.13
CA GLY A 69 -2.84 -0.88 8.92
C GLY A 69 -2.92 -0.68 10.43
N ASP A 70 -2.89 0.55 10.93
CA ASP A 70 -3.13 0.89 12.34
C ASP A 70 -4.61 1.22 12.63
N GLU A 71 -5.50 0.96 11.65
CA GLU A 71 -6.96 1.14 11.71
C GLU A 71 -7.44 2.59 11.97
N LYS A 72 -6.54 3.59 11.90
CA LYS A 72 -6.89 5.01 12.13
C LYS A 72 -7.57 5.71 10.95
N GLY A 73 -7.93 4.98 9.91
CA GLY A 73 -8.66 5.51 8.76
C GLY A 73 -8.94 4.44 7.73
N MET A 74 -10.13 4.50 7.14
CA MET A 74 -10.60 3.56 6.14
C MET A 74 -11.44 4.27 5.08
N PHE A 75 -11.55 3.64 3.92
CA PHE A 75 -12.37 4.04 2.80
C PHE A 75 -13.16 2.82 2.31
N LYS A 76 -14.49 2.91 2.35
CA LYS A 76 -15.38 1.82 1.93
C LYS A 76 -15.49 1.76 0.41
N MET A 77 -15.32 0.57 -0.15
CA MET A 77 -15.49 0.28 -1.57
C MET A 77 -15.55 -1.24 -1.76
N ASP A 78 -16.20 -1.72 -2.80
CA ASP A 78 -15.98 -3.10 -3.24
C ASP A 78 -14.60 -3.14 -3.91
N THR A 79 -13.70 -3.99 -3.44
CA THR A 79 -12.37 -4.18 -4.05
C THR A 79 -12.30 -5.45 -4.89
N THR A 80 -13.40 -6.20 -4.94
CA THR A 80 -13.49 -7.52 -5.60
C THR A 80 -14.19 -7.46 -6.96
N ASP A 81 -14.90 -6.37 -7.25
CA ASP A 81 -15.69 -6.18 -8.46
C ASP A 81 -14.83 -6.06 -9.72
N THR A 82 -13.73 -5.31 -9.67
CA THR A 82 -12.80 -5.09 -10.79
C THR A 82 -11.40 -4.71 -10.32
N PHE A 83 -10.47 -4.52 -11.26
CA PHE A 83 -9.24 -3.80 -10.99
C PHE A 83 -9.51 -2.31 -10.74
N HIS A 84 -8.94 -1.79 -9.67
CA HIS A 84 -8.89 -0.36 -9.38
C HIS A 84 -7.47 0.16 -9.46
N THR A 85 -7.34 1.44 -9.81
CA THR A 85 -6.05 2.15 -9.76
C THR A 85 -5.89 2.79 -8.39
N TYR A 86 -4.83 2.40 -7.68
CA TYR A 86 -4.45 2.98 -6.40
C TYR A 86 -3.22 3.85 -6.57
N THR A 87 -3.29 5.09 -6.11
CA THR A 87 -2.15 6.01 -6.11
C THR A 87 -1.83 6.43 -4.69
N LEU A 88 -0.62 6.13 -4.22
CA LEU A 88 -0.06 6.70 -3.00
C LEU A 88 0.89 7.83 -3.38
N THR A 89 0.61 9.04 -2.93
CA THR A 89 1.57 10.15 -3.00
C THR A 89 2.06 10.49 -1.60
N VAL A 90 3.35 10.75 -1.46
CA VAL A 90 3.95 11.29 -0.25
C VAL A 90 4.61 12.62 -0.60
N GLU A 91 4.15 13.69 0.03
CA GLU A 91 4.69 15.04 -0.17
C GLU A 91 5.52 15.45 1.05
N GLY A 92 6.68 16.09 0.80
CA GLY A 92 7.55 16.59 1.87
C GLY A 92 7.98 15.52 2.88
N GLY A 93 8.08 14.26 2.42
CA GLY A 93 8.46 13.09 3.20
C GLY A 93 7.50 12.63 4.29
N ARG A 94 6.33 13.27 4.45
CA ARG A 94 5.44 12.99 5.59
C ARG A 94 3.93 13.07 5.33
N PHE A 95 3.52 13.74 4.26
CA PHE A 95 2.11 13.90 3.94
C PHE A 95 1.69 12.85 2.92
N ALA A 96 1.23 11.70 3.41
CA ALA A 96 0.75 10.62 2.58
C ALA A 96 -0.72 10.82 2.19
N LYS A 97 -1.05 10.65 0.91
CA LYS A 97 -2.40 10.66 0.37
C LYS A 97 -2.60 9.43 -0.50
N VAL A 98 -3.73 8.77 -0.33
CA VAL A 98 -4.12 7.62 -1.15
C VAL A 98 -5.31 8.03 -1.98
N TYR A 99 -5.27 7.69 -3.26
CA TYR A 99 -6.34 7.87 -4.22
C TYR A 99 -6.77 6.51 -4.75
N VAL A 100 -8.07 6.35 -4.97
CA VAL A 100 -8.67 5.20 -5.67
C VAL A 100 -9.36 5.74 -6.92
N ASP A 101 -8.95 5.24 -8.08
CA ASP A 101 -9.43 5.70 -9.39
C ASP A 101 -9.37 7.23 -9.53
N GLY A 102 -8.28 7.83 -9.04
CA GLY A 102 -8.06 9.28 -9.03
C GLY A 102 -8.86 10.07 -7.98
N LYS A 103 -9.70 9.42 -7.16
CA LYS A 103 -10.49 10.06 -6.10
C LYS A 103 -9.77 9.95 -4.75
N PRO A 104 -9.70 11.02 -3.93
CA PRO A 104 -9.10 10.94 -2.61
C PRO A 104 -9.81 9.90 -1.72
N ALA A 105 -9.03 9.01 -1.10
CA ALA A 105 -9.53 7.94 -0.24
C ALA A 105 -8.98 8.02 1.19
N LEU A 106 -7.66 8.08 1.34
CA LEU A 106 -6.99 8.15 2.65
C LEU A 106 -6.00 9.31 2.69
N LYS A 107 -5.74 9.82 3.90
CA LYS A 107 -4.68 10.81 4.15
C LYS A 107 -4.01 10.56 5.49
N ARG A 108 -2.74 10.93 5.60
CA ARG A 108 -1.93 10.89 6.82
C ARG A 108 -0.89 12.00 6.79
N ASN A 109 -0.75 12.74 7.89
CA ASN A 109 0.08 13.96 7.94
C ASN A 109 1.45 13.75 8.60
N ASP A 110 1.63 12.60 9.22
CA ASP A 110 2.75 12.17 10.05
C ASP A 110 3.29 10.82 9.58
N TRP A 111 3.21 10.55 8.27
CA TRP A 111 3.80 9.36 7.68
C TRP A 111 5.32 9.43 7.79
N VAL A 112 5.98 8.31 8.08
CA VAL A 112 7.44 8.25 8.16
C VAL A 112 7.95 7.29 7.10
N GLY A 113 8.70 7.83 6.14
CA GLY A 113 9.26 7.06 5.05
C GLY A 113 10.45 6.21 5.41
N ILE A 114 10.62 5.16 4.63
CA ILE A 114 11.59 4.09 4.80
C ILE A 114 12.01 3.67 3.38
N PRO A 115 13.30 3.38 3.12
CA PRO A 115 13.88 3.45 1.77
C PRO A 115 13.51 2.28 0.84
N ARG A 116 12.43 1.56 1.15
CA ARG A 116 12.00 0.36 0.44
C ARG A 116 10.48 0.37 0.30
N ILE A 117 10.01 -0.31 -0.73
CA ILE A 117 8.58 -0.48 -1.00
C ILE A 117 8.35 -1.96 -1.25
N GLY A 118 7.54 -2.58 -0.40
CA GLY A 118 7.06 -3.95 -0.55
C GLY A 118 5.64 -4.00 -1.10
N PHE A 119 5.31 -5.14 -1.70
CA PHE A 119 3.95 -5.57 -2.01
C PHE A 119 3.84 -7.05 -1.65
N GLY A 120 2.77 -7.44 -0.97
CA GLY A 120 2.62 -8.82 -0.53
C GLY A 120 1.70 -9.00 0.67
N ASP A 121 1.45 -10.27 0.95
CA ASP A 121 0.67 -10.76 2.08
C ASP A 121 1.51 -10.75 3.37
N MET A 122 1.20 -9.83 4.30
CA MET A 122 1.88 -9.74 5.60
C MET A 122 1.01 -10.38 6.68
N THR A 123 0.93 -11.71 6.65
CA THR A 123 0.15 -12.46 7.61
C THR A 123 0.98 -13.60 8.22
N ASN A 124 0.81 -13.82 9.51
CA ASN A 124 1.29 -14.98 10.26
C ASN A 124 0.13 -15.74 10.94
N ASP A 125 -1.08 -15.19 10.93
CA ASP A 125 -2.28 -15.86 11.46
C ASP A 125 -2.93 -16.82 10.46
N ASN A 126 -3.28 -18.01 10.96
CA ASN A 126 -3.94 -19.04 10.17
C ASN A 126 -5.32 -18.59 9.62
N GLY A 127 -5.42 -18.60 8.28
CA GLY A 127 -6.63 -18.28 7.54
C GLY A 127 -6.81 -16.80 7.22
N VAL A 128 -5.90 -15.93 7.68
CA VAL A 128 -5.79 -14.56 7.17
C VAL A 128 -4.80 -14.63 6.01
N ASN A 129 -5.32 -14.80 4.79
CA ASN A 129 -4.48 -14.93 3.60
C ASN A 129 -4.83 -13.79 2.65
N GLY A 130 -3.87 -12.93 2.34
CA GLY A 130 -3.99 -11.96 1.26
C GLY A 130 -4.10 -12.66 -0.09
N LYS A 131 -5.19 -12.41 -0.82
CA LYS A 131 -5.36 -12.92 -2.18
C LYS A 131 -5.75 -11.78 -3.11
N PHE A 132 -4.89 -11.47 -4.07
CA PHE A 132 -5.11 -10.35 -4.99
C PHE A 132 -4.43 -10.63 -6.34
N SER A 133 -4.93 -9.99 -7.39
CA SER A 133 -4.23 -9.83 -8.66
C SER A 133 -3.62 -8.43 -8.70
N ILE A 134 -2.36 -8.33 -9.08
CA ILE A 134 -1.68 -7.06 -9.30
C ILE A 134 -1.35 -6.92 -10.79
N GLY A 135 -1.62 -5.74 -11.34
CA GLY A 135 -1.26 -5.37 -12.69
C GLY A 135 0.02 -4.54 -12.70
N ASP A 136 -0.07 -3.34 -13.26
CA ASP A 136 1.07 -2.43 -13.35
C ASP A 136 1.47 -1.90 -11.97
N ILE A 137 2.77 -1.62 -11.81
CA ILE A 137 3.33 -0.86 -10.68
C ILE A 137 4.25 0.20 -11.28
N ILE A 138 3.87 1.47 -11.10
CA ILE A 138 4.64 2.62 -11.54
C ILE A 138 5.10 3.37 -10.30
N VAL A 139 6.39 3.67 -10.25
CA VAL A 139 6.94 4.47 -9.17
C VAL A 139 7.68 5.67 -9.72
N THR A 140 7.37 6.86 -9.20
CA THR A 140 7.94 8.14 -9.60
C THR A 140 8.48 8.91 -8.41
N SER A 141 9.61 9.60 -8.61
CA SER A 141 10.16 10.55 -7.63
C SER A 141 9.49 11.93 -7.69
N ASP A 142 8.46 12.09 -8.52
CA ASP A 142 7.71 13.33 -8.67
C ASP A 142 6.26 13.07 -8.24
N PRO A 143 5.86 13.48 -7.03
CA PRO A 143 4.53 13.24 -6.48
C PRO A 143 3.42 13.99 -7.24
N GLN A 144 3.74 14.99 -8.06
CA GLN A 144 2.74 15.74 -8.84
C GLN A 144 2.45 15.13 -10.22
N ARG A 145 3.23 14.14 -10.64
CA ARG A 145 3.08 13.51 -11.95
C ARG A 145 2.20 12.27 -11.82
N PHE A 146 0.89 12.45 -11.94
CA PHE A 146 -0.05 11.34 -12.09
C PHE A 146 0.20 10.66 -13.46
N PRO A 147 0.61 9.39 -13.51
CA PRO A 147 0.59 8.64 -14.77
C PRO A 147 -0.87 8.44 -15.16
N SER A 148 -1.37 9.21 -16.13
CA SER A 148 -2.75 9.04 -16.60
C SER A 148 -2.82 7.84 -17.55
N ARG A 149 -2.91 6.61 -17.03
CA ARG A 149 -3.39 5.48 -17.82
C ARG A 149 -4.57 4.80 -17.11
N PRO A 150 -5.73 4.66 -17.76
CA PRO A 150 -6.86 3.94 -17.19
C PRO A 150 -6.49 2.46 -16.97
N ALA A 151 -7.03 1.86 -15.90
CA ALA A 151 -6.93 0.43 -15.64
C ALA A 151 -7.44 -0.37 -16.87
N PRO A 152 -6.77 -1.49 -17.22
CA PRO A 152 -7.16 -2.33 -18.36
C PRO A 152 -8.53 -2.99 -18.19
#